data_AF-A0A7Y5Q585-F1
#
_entry.id   AF-A0A7Y5Q585-F1
#
_cell.length_a   1.000
_cell.length_b   1.000
_cell.length_c   1.000
_cell.angle_alpha   90.00
_cell.angle_beta   90.00
_cell.angle_gamma   90.00
#
_symmetry.space_group_name_H-M   'P 1'
#
loop_
_entity.id
_entity.type
_entity.pdbx_description
1 polymer ?
#
loop_
_entity_poly.entity_id
_entity_poly.type
_entity_poly.pdbx_seq_one_letter_code
_entity_poly.pdbx_strand_id
1 'polypeptide(L)'
;GDQSTELNVYAAAHPAALKLLGHRPNDELPPLYGAADLFLMPSRAEAFPRVVLEAMACGAPVVSTDVGTVARIIPPSWHAETLVPAEDLTAFCARTVALVGETDTRARLAAELRQRALDYDVHRVAEQYRDLLTRPL
;
A
#
# COMPACT_ATOMS: atom_id res chain seq x y z
N GLY A 1 -8.04 -19.12 14.22
CA GLY A 1 -6.87 -19.26 15.10
C GLY A 1 -6.33 -17.88 15.39
N ASP A 2 -5.47 -17.76 16.40
CA ASP A 2 -4.65 -16.56 16.57
C ASP A 2 -3.63 -16.51 15.41
N GLN A 3 -3.91 -15.68 14.40
CA GLN A 3 -3.06 -15.53 13.21
C GLN A 3 -1.61 -15.17 13.56
N SER A 4 -1.41 -14.52 14.72
CA SER A 4 -0.08 -14.18 15.22
C SER A 4 0.73 -15.44 15.58
N THR A 5 0.10 -16.45 16.18
CA THR A 5 0.77 -17.72 16.52
C THR A 5 1.20 -18.48 15.25
N GLU A 6 0.34 -18.57 14.23
CA GLU A 6 0.67 -19.26 12.98
C GLU A 6 1.84 -18.58 12.23
N LEU A 7 1.84 -17.24 12.17
CA LEU A 7 2.93 -16.48 11.55
C LEU A 7 4.25 -16.63 12.31
N ASN A 8 4.22 -16.66 13.65
CA ASN A 8 5.42 -16.88 14.46
C ASN A 8 6.04 -18.25 14.20
N VAL A 9 5.22 -19.30 14.11
CA VAL A 9 5.68 -20.65 13.77
C VAL A 9 6.29 -20.67 12.37
N TYR A 10 5.63 -20.06 11.39
CA TYR A 10 6.13 -20.01 10.02
C TYR A 10 7.45 -19.25 9.92
N ALA A 11 7.56 -18.09 10.57
CA ALA A 11 8.79 -17.28 10.60
C ALA A 11 9.96 -18.03 11.25
N ALA A 12 9.71 -18.76 12.34
CA ALA A 12 10.73 -19.58 13.00
C ALA A 12 11.25 -20.70 12.09
N ALA A 13 10.36 -21.32 11.29
CA ALA A 13 10.73 -22.35 10.33
C ALA A 13 11.39 -21.79 9.06
N HIS A 14 11.13 -20.53 8.69
CA HIS A 14 11.60 -19.91 7.45
C HIS A 14 12.21 -18.51 7.68
N PRO A 15 13.29 -18.39 8.47
CA PRO A 15 13.84 -17.10 8.87
C PRO A 15 14.41 -16.27 7.70
N ALA A 16 14.71 -16.90 6.56
CA ALA A 16 15.13 -16.22 5.34
C ALA A 16 13.95 -15.69 4.49
N ALA A 17 12.75 -16.23 4.68
CA ALA A 17 11.57 -15.89 3.87
C ALA A 17 10.60 -14.94 4.59
N LEU A 18 10.54 -14.99 5.93
CA LEU A 18 9.67 -14.14 6.73
C LEU A 18 10.40 -13.59 7.95
N LYS A 19 10.45 -12.26 8.03
CA LYS A 19 10.93 -11.53 9.21
C LYS A 19 9.78 -10.74 9.82
N LEU A 20 9.38 -11.09 11.04
CA LEU A 20 8.40 -10.33 11.80
C LEU A 20 9.10 -9.22 12.58
N LEU A 21 8.78 -7.97 12.28
CA LEU A 21 9.37 -6.82 12.96
C LEU A 21 8.59 -6.42 14.24
N GLY A 22 7.40 -6.99 14.46
CA GLY A 22 6.51 -6.59 15.54
C GLY A 22 5.98 -5.17 15.34
N HIS A 23 5.48 -4.57 16.43
CA HIS A 23 5.07 -3.17 16.42
C HIS A 23 6.27 -2.25 16.19
N ARG A 24 6.07 -1.24 15.35
CA ARG A 24 7.04 -0.17 15.06
C ARG A 24 6.36 1.18 15.22
N PRO A 25 7.02 2.16 15.85
CA PRO A 25 6.50 3.52 15.90
C PRO A 25 6.47 4.13 14.49
N ASN A 26 5.60 5.12 14.27
CA ASN A 26 5.31 5.65 12.93
C ASN A 26 6.53 6.27 12.25
N ASP A 27 7.49 6.80 13.00
CA ASP A 27 8.74 7.38 12.50
C ASP A 27 9.75 6.32 12.02
N GLU A 28 9.62 5.06 12.45
CA GLU A 28 10.40 3.93 11.95
C GLU A 28 9.84 3.33 10.64
N LEU A 29 8.61 3.66 10.24
CA LEU A 29 7.96 3.06 9.07
C LEU A 29 8.46 3.59 7.71
N PRO A 30 8.70 4.90 7.49
CA PRO A 30 9.17 5.40 6.19
C PRO A 30 10.39 4.70 5.60
N PRO A 31 11.48 4.42 6.35
CA PRO A 31 12.61 3.68 5.80
C PRO A 31 12.26 2.23 5.46
N LEU A 32 11.29 1.61 6.15
CA LEU A 32 10.82 0.26 5.82
C LEU A 32 10.03 0.26 4.50
N TYR A 33 9.15 1.24 4.30
CA TYR A 33 8.46 1.41 3.03
C TYR A 33 9.44 1.68 1.89
N GLY A 34 10.35 2.65 2.07
CA GLY A 34 11.31 3.03 1.03
C GLY A 34 12.33 1.94 0.67
N ALA A 35 12.55 0.97 1.56
CA ALA A 35 13.40 -0.19 1.30
C ALA A 35 12.66 -1.37 0.65
N ALA A 36 11.34 -1.34 0.55
CA ALA A 36 10.55 -2.44 0.03
C ALA A 36 10.46 -2.39 -1.51
N ASP A 37 10.74 -3.53 -2.17
CA ASP A 37 10.50 -3.68 -3.60
C ASP A 37 9.01 -3.64 -3.96
N LEU A 38 8.16 -4.09 -3.04
CA LEU A 38 6.71 -4.01 -3.10
C LEU A 38 6.10 -3.93 -1.69
N PHE A 39 5.04 -3.14 -1.58
CA PHE A 39 4.11 -3.15 -0.46
C PHE A 39 2.84 -3.94 -0.83
N LEU A 40 2.43 -4.86 0.03
CA LEU A 40 1.28 -5.75 -0.20
C LEU A 40 0.18 -5.49 0.83
N MET A 41 -1.04 -5.23 0.37
CA MET A 41 -2.20 -5.03 1.24
C MET A 41 -3.37 -5.96 0.84
N PRO A 42 -3.40 -7.21 1.33
CA PRO A 42 -4.45 -8.18 1.03
C PRO A 42 -5.69 -8.03 1.93
N SER A 43 -6.11 -6.79 2.22
CA SER A 43 -7.21 -6.50 3.15
C SER A 43 -8.56 -7.00 2.61
N ARG A 44 -9.47 -7.40 3.50
CA ARG A 44 -10.86 -7.74 3.12
C ARG A 44 -11.80 -6.54 3.08
N ALA A 45 -11.49 -5.50 3.84
CA ALA A 45 -12.27 -4.28 3.92
C ALA A 45 -11.37 -3.13 4.36
N GLU A 46 -11.62 -1.95 3.80
CA GLU A 46 -10.94 -0.70 4.15
C GLU A 46 -11.95 0.45 4.10
N ALA A 47 -11.76 1.46 4.95
CA ALA A 47 -12.48 2.72 4.81
C ALA A 47 -11.67 3.68 3.94
N PHE A 48 -10.48 4.05 4.43
CA PHE A 48 -9.52 4.88 3.72
C PHE A 48 -8.10 4.40 4.06
N PRO A 49 -7.45 3.61 3.19
CA PRO A 49 -6.24 2.88 3.52
C PRO A 49 -5.02 3.80 3.53
N ARG A 50 -4.78 4.46 4.66
CA ARG A 50 -3.63 5.35 4.85
C ARG A 50 -2.29 4.68 4.59
N VAL A 51 -2.15 3.41 4.96
CA VAL A 51 -0.91 2.66 4.76
C VAL A 51 -0.54 2.51 3.27
N VAL A 52 -1.52 2.51 2.36
CA VAL A 52 -1.26 2.58 0.92
C VAL A 52 -0.67 3.95 0.55
N LEU A 53 -1.25 5.05 1.05
CA LEU A 53 -0.73 6.40 0.81
C LEU A 53 0.67 6.59 1.40
N GLU A 54 0.92 6.07 2.60
CA GLU A 54 2.22 6.10 3.27
C GLU A 54 3.27 5.34 2.45
N ALA A 55 2.95 4.14 1.97
CA ALA A 55 3.80 3.35 1.08
C ALA A 55 4.08 4.10 -0.25
N MET A 56 3.04 4.63 -0.89
CA MET A 56 3.15 5.43 -2.12
C MET A 56 4.04 6.66 -1.92
N ALA A 57 3.85 7.42 -0.84
CA ALA A 57 4.64 8.61 -0.52
C ALA A 57 6.13 8.29 -0.31
N CYS A 58 6.43 7.11 0.23
CA CYS A 58 7.78 6.60 0.40
C CYS A 58 8.38 5.99 -0.88
N GLY A 59 7.61 5.93 -1.98
CA GLY A 59 8.05 5.39 -3.26
C GLY A 59 7.99 3.85 -3.37
N ALA A 60 7.24 3.18 -2.50
CA ALA A 60 7.02 1.74 -2.60
C ALA A 60 5.95 1.44 -3.67
N PRO A 61 6.22 0.54 -4.64
CA PRO A 61 5.18 -0.05 -5.48
C PRO A 61 4.12 -0.76 -4.64
N VAL A 62 2.85 -0.75 -5.06
CA VAL A 62 1.74 -1.32 -4.28
C VAL A 62 1.01 -2.40 -5.06
N VAL A 63 0.73 -3.53 -4.40
CA VAL A 63 -0.33 -4.48 -4.80
C VAL A 63 -1.33 -4.60 -3.65
N SER A 64 -2.61 -4.44 -3.95
CA SER A 64 -3.69 -4.40 -2.99
C SER A 64 -4.92 -5.12 -3.51
N THR A 65 -5.77 -5.55 -2.59
CA THR A 65 -7.16 -5.86 -2.94
C THR A 65 -7.94 -4.59 -3.29
N ASP A 66 -8.91 -4.70 -4.20
CA ASP A 66 -9.82 -3.62 -4.58
C ASP A 66 -10.99 -3.54 -3.58
N VAL A 67 -10.73 -2.91 -2.44
CA VAL A 67 -11.71 -2.71 -1.37
C VAL A 67 -11.71 -1.26 -0.90
N GLY A 68 -12.85 -0.81 -0.36
CA GLY A 68 -12.97 0.54 0.18
C GLY A 68 -12.70 1.62 -0.88
N THR A 69 -11.71 2.47 -0.63
CA THR A 69 -11.31 3.55 -1.54
C THR A 69 -9.98 3.30 -2.25
N VAL A 70 -9.43 2.09 -2.22
CA VAL A 70 -8.12 1.78 -2.85
C VAL A 70 -8.09 2.22 -4.32
N ALA A 71 -9.09 1.82 -5.13
CA ALA A 71 -9.16 2.20 -6.56
C ALA A 71 -9.30 3.71 -6.81
N ARG A 72 -9.69 4.51 -5.80
CA ARG A 72 -9.74 5.98 -5.92
C ARG A 72 -8.37 6.61 -5.66
N ILE A 73 -7.55 5.96 -4.85
CA ILE A 73 -6.21 6.41 -4.50
C ILE A 73 -5.25 6.07 -5.64
N ILE A 74 -5.25 4.81 -6.09
CA ILE A 74 -4.38 4.32 -7.16
C ILE A 74 -4.87 4.89 -8.52
N PRO A 75 -3.96 5.44 -9.36
CA PRO A 75 -4.34 5.92 -10.68
C PRO A 75 -4.99 4.81 -11.55
N PRO A 76 -6.07 5.11 -12.28
CA PRO A 76 -6.75 4.11 -13.12
C PRO A 76 -5.85 3.38 -14.12
N SER A 77 -4.80 4.03 -14.62
CA SER A 77 -3.81 3.44 -15.54
C SER A 77 -3.03 2.28 -14.94
N TRP A 78 -3.02 2.13 -13.61
CA TRP A 78 -2.28 1.09 -12.88
C TRP A 78 -3.19 0.04 -12.24
N HIS A 79 -4.51 0.13 -12.41
CA HIS A 79 -5.44 -0.79 -11.73
C HIS A 79 -5.16 -2.25 -12.11
N ALA A 80 -4.83 -2.53 -13.37
CA ALA A 80 -4.54 -3.88 -13.81
C ALA A 80 -3.33 -4.48 -13.09
N GLU A 81 -2.30 -3.69 -12.84
CA GLU A 81 -1.01 -4.08 -12.23
C GLU A 81 -0.99 -4.01 -10.71
N THR A 82 -2.03 -3.49 -10.07
CA THR A 82 -2.00 -3.22 -8.63
C THR A 82 -3.21 -3.76 -7.89
N LEU A 83 -4.37 -3.88 -8.54
CA LEU A 83 -5.62 -4.22 -7.89
C LEU A 83 -6.07 -5.62 -8.26
N VAL A 84 -6.49 -6.38 -7.24
CA VAL A 84 -7.11 -7.69 -7.41
C VAL A 84 -8.39 -7.79 -6.57
N PRO A 85 -9.35 -8.64 -6.92
CA PRO A 85 -10.53 -8.86 -6.09
C PRO A 85 -10.15 -9.32 -4.67
N ALA A 86 -10.93 -8.90 -3.68
CA ALA A 86 -10.79 -9.42 -2.32
C ALA A 86 -11.02 -10.94 -2.29
N GLU A 87 -10.30 -11.62 -1.41
CA GLU A 87 -10.39 -13.07 -1.19
C GLU A 87 -9.97 -13.95 -2.38
N ASP A 88 -9.44 -13.36 -3.46
CA ASP A 88 -8.79 -14.08 -4.55
C ASP A 88 -7.28 -14.20 -4.32
N LEU A 89 -6.91 -15.18 -3.49
CA LEU A 89 -5.51 -15.46 -3.17
C LEU A 89 -4.67 -15.79 -4.42
N THR A 90 -5.27 -16.51 -5.38
CA THR A 90 -4.58 -16.92 -6.61
C THR A 90 -4.23 -15.70 -7.45
N ALA A 91 -5.18 -14.79 -7.67
CA ALA A 91 -4.93 -13.55 -8.38
C ALA A 91 -3.93 -12.66 -7.64
N PHE A 92 -4.04 -12.54 -6.31
CA PHE A 92 -3.11 -11.74 -5.51
C PHE A 92 -1.66 -12.23 -5.64
N CYS A 93 -1.44 -13.54 -5.51
CA CYS A 93 -0.12 -14.14 -5.69
C CYS A 93 0.40 -13.98 -7.12
N ALA A 94 -0.43 -14.27 -8.13
CA ALA A 94 -0.03 -14.12 -9.53
C ALA A 94 0.36 -12.69 -9.87
N ARG A 95 -0.41 -11.71 -9.40
CA ARG A 95 -0.11 -10.29 -9.59
C ARG A 95 1.19 -9.88 -8.90
N THR A 96 1.37 -10.30 -7.65
CA THR A 96 2.58 -10.02 -6.88
C THR A 96 3.82 -10.55 -7.60
N VAL A 97 3.81 -11.82 -8.00
CA VAL A 97 4.94 -12.47 -8.70
C VAL A 97 5.23 -11.80 -10.04
N ALA A 98 4.20 -11.48 -10.82
CA ALA A 98 4.38 -10.78 -12.10
C ALA A 98 5.10 -9.44 -11.89
N LEU A 99 4.69 -8.65 -10.90
CA LEU A 99 5.27 -7.33 -10.67
C LEU A 99 6.68 -7.39 -10.06
N VAL A 100 7.00 -8.42 -9.25
CA VAL A 100 8.36 -8.68 -8.74
C VAL A 100 9.37 -8.91 -9.89
N GLY A 101 8.94 -9.47 -11.03
CA GLY A 101 9.82 -9.67 -12.19
C GLY A 101 10.09 -8.41 -13.02
N GLU A 102 9.22 -7.40 -12.93
CA GLU A 102 9.16 -6.28 -13.89
C GLU A 102 9.77 -4.99 -13.32
N THR A 103 11.10 -4.91 -13.27
CA THR A 103 11.83 -3.80 -12.61
C THR A 103 11.48 -2.42 -13.16
N ASP A 104 11.41 -2.26 -14.49
CA ASP A 104 11.07 -0.96 -15.10
C ASP A 104 9.63 -0.55 -14.81
N THR A 105 8.72 -1.53 -14.81
CA THR A 105 7.31 -1.32 -14.45
C THR A 105 7.18 -0.88 -13.00
N ARG A 106 7.91 -1.52 -12.07
CA ARG A 106 7.94 -1.11 -10.65
C ARG A 106 8.47 0.31 -10.48
N ALA A 107 9.54 0.67 -11.17
CA ALA A 107 10.12 2.01 -11.07
C ALA A 107 9.15 3.10 -11.56
N ARG A 108 8.48 2.86 -12.68
CA ARG A 108 7.44 3.77 -13.21
C ARG A 108 6.24 3.87 -12.28
N LEU A 109 5.75 2.73 -11.81
CA LEU A 109 4.64 2.67 -10.85
C LEU A 109 4.97 3.45 -9.59
N ALA A 110 6.12 3.18 -8.96
CA ALA A 110 6.58 3.90 -7.76
C ALA A 110 6.63 5.42 -7.96
N ALA A 111 7.18 5.87 -9.10
CA ALA A 111 7.28 7.28 -9.41
C ALA A 111 5.89 7.95 -9.52
N GLU A 112 4.96 7.33 -10.26
CA GLU A 112 3.60 7.87 -10.42
C GLU A 112 2.79 7.82 -9.12
N LEU A 113 2.89 6.72 -8.36
CA LEU A 113 2.25 6.59 -7.06
C LEU A 113 2.75 7.64 -6.07
N ARG A 114 4.05 7.92 -6.05
CA ARG A 114 4.63 8.95 -5.19
C ARG A 114 4.11 10.34 -5.55
N GLN A 115 3.98 10.66 -6.83
CA GLN A 115 3.37 11.92 -7.26
C GLN A 115 1.90 11.98 -6.86
N ARG A 116 1.16 10.89 -7.05
CA ARG A 116 -0.25 10.80 -6.66
C ARG A 116 -0.47 10.98 -5.16
N ALA A 117 0.44 10.48 -4.32
CA ALA A 117 0.35 10.64 -2.87
C ALA A 117 0.35 12.12 -2.42
N LEU A 118 0.96 13.03 -3.19
CA LEU A 118 0.97 14.47 -2.91
C LEU A 118 -0.41 15.12 -3.00
N ASP A 119 -1.39 14.48 -3.64
CA ASP A 119 -2.78 14.96 -3.64
C ASP A 119 -3.45 14.81 -2.27
N TYR A 120 -2.87 13.97 -1.41
CA TYR A 120 -3.33 13.68 -0.04
C TYR A 120 -2.42 14.28 1.03
N ASP A 121 -1.53 15.20 0.64
CA ASP A 121 -0.70 15.94 1.58
C ASP A 121 -1.56 16.65 2.64
N VAL A 122 -1.13 16.58 3.91
CA VAL A 122 -1.90 17.08 5.04
C VAL A 122 -2.17 18.58 4.96
N HIS A 123 -1.22 19.36 4.42
CA HIS A 123 -1.41 20.78 4.26
C HIS A 123 -2.48 21.04 3.20
N ARG A 124 -2.38 20.41 2.03
CA ARG A 124 -3.39 20.52 0.95
C ARG A 124 -4.80 20.16 1.44
N VAL A 125 -4.92 19.04 2.13
CA VAL A 125 -6.21 18.62 2.70
C VAL A 125 -6.73 19.67 3.68
N ALA A 126 -5.89 20.17 4.59
CA ALA A 126 -6.29 21.21 5.54
C ALA A 126 -6.76 22.50 4.83
N GLU A 127 -6.15 22.89 3.71
CA GLU A 127 -6.59 24.05 2.94
C GLU A 127 -7.99 23.84 2.34
N GLN A 128 -8.27 22.65 1.80
CA GLN A 128 -9.59 22.32 1.24
C GLN A 128 -10.69 22.41 2.31
N TYR A 129 -10.42 21.93 3.53
CA TYR A 129 -11.36 22.06 4.64
C TYR A 129 -11.56 23.53 5.02
N ARG A 130 -10.48 24.31 5.11
CA ARG A 130 -10.56 25.75 5.42
C ARG A 130 -11.39 26.50 4.38
N ASP A 131 -11.16 26.25 3.09
CA ASP A 131 -11.91 26.90 2.02
C ASP A 131 -13.40 26.54 2.08
N LEU A 132 -13.73 25.28 2.32
CA LEU A 132 -15.11 24.82 2.44
C LEU A 132 -15.83 25.48 3.63
N LEU A 133 -15.16 25.60 4.78
CA LEU A 133 -15.74 26.16 6.01
C LEU A 133 -15.84 27.69 5.98
N THR A 134 -15.05 28.36 5.14
CA THR A 134 -15.03 29.83 5.04
C THR A 134 -15.78 30.36 3.82
N ARG A 135 -16.27 29.48 2.94
CA ARG A 135 -17.01 29.87 1.74
C ARG A 135 -18.35 30.53 2.13
N PRO A 136 -18.65 31.75 1.62
CA PRO A 136 -19.98 32.35 1.82
C PRO A 136 -21.04 31.47 1.14
N LEU A 137 -22.18 31.32 1.82
CA LEU A 137 -23.34 30.56 1.35
C LEU A 137 -23.93 31.15 0.05
#